data_AF-X1CZ26-F1
#
_entry.id   AF-X1CZ26-F1
#
_cell.length_a   1.000
_cell.length_b   1.000
_cell.length_c   1.000
_cell.angle_alpha   90.00
_cell.angle_beta   90.00
_cell.angle_gamma   90.00
#
_symmetry.space_group_name_H-M   'P 1'
#
loop_
_entity.id
_entity.type
_entity.pdbx_description
1 polymer ?
#
loop_
_entity_poly.entity_id
_entity_poly.type
_entity_poly.pdbx_seq_one_letter_code
_entity_poly.pdbx_strand_id
1 'polypeptide(L)'
;MEKKILIDNPVVSNIVFYPRKIAIPNDLNSNIEILRLNIGNGIEIGGFFYKNDVKNPTILLFHGNGEIALDYQYIAPIFFE
;
A
#
# COMPACT_ATOMS: atom_id res chain seq x y z
N MET A 1 33.05 -13.45 -14.06
CA MET A 1 31.81 -13.43 -14.87
C MET A 1 30.67 -13.27 -13.88
N GLU A 2 30.03 -12.10 -13.82
CA GLU A 2 28.91 -11.90 -12.90
C GLU A 2 27.76 -12.82 -13.30
N LYS A 3 27.26 -13.59 -12.33
CA LYS A 3 26.13 -14.50 -12.55
C LYS A 3 24.86 -13.66 -12.57
N LYS A 4 24.39 -13.29 -13.76
CA LYS A 4 23.11 -12.63 -13.94
C LYS A 4 22.00 -13.59 -13.54
N ILE A 5 21.37 -13.34 -12.39
CA ILE A 5 20.27 -14.16 -11.91
C ILE A 5 18.96 -13.62 -12.49
N LEU A 6 17.95 -14.49 -12.62
CA LEU A 6 16.68 -14.15 -13.29
C LEU A 6 16.03 -12.89 -12.72
N ILE A 7 16.21 -12.66 -11.42
CA ILE A 7 15.64 -11.55 -10.68
C ILE A 7 16.29 -10.19 -10.99
N ASP A 8 17.49 -10.20 -11.59
CA ASP A 8 18.15 -8.98 -12.11
C ASP A 8 17.53 -8.53 -13.45
N ASN A 9 16.65 -9.34 -14.05
CA ASN A 9 15.90 -8.90 -15.22
C ASN A 9 14.89 -7.82 -14.77
N PRO A 10 14.93 -6.60 -15.32
CA PRO A 10 14.06 -5.51 -14.89
C PRO A 10 12.57 -5.85 -15.03
N VAL A 11 12.19 -6.70 -16.01
CA VAL A 11 10.81 -7.17 -16.16
C VAL A 11 10.40 -8.03 -14.97
N VAL A 12 11.26 -8.96 -14.56
CA VAL A 12 11.00 -9.83 -13.41
C VAL A 12 10.98 -9.01 -12.12
N SER A 13 11.96 -8.14 -11.94
CA SER A 13 12.05 -7.26 -10.77
C SER A 13 10.79 -6.40 -10.60
N ASN A 14 10.30 -5.76 -11.67
CA ASN A 14 9.07 -4.94 -11.66
C ASN A 14 7.82 -5.73 -11.27
N ILE A 15 7.78 -7.04 -11.50
CA ILE A 15 6.63 -7.88 -11.14
C ILE A 15 6.74 -8.39 -9.70
N VAL A 16 7.96 -8.73 -9.26
CA VAL A 16 8.19 -9.40 -7.97
C VAL A 16 8.30 -8.42 -6.81
N PHE A 17 8.95 -7.27 -7.01
CA PHE A 17 9.31 -6.38 -5.91
C PHE A 17 8.56 -5.06 -5.88
N TYR A 18 8.00 -4.62 -7.01
CA TYR A 18 7.33 -3.33 -7.09
C TYR A 18 5.82 -3.48 -6.87
N PRO A 19 5.18 -2.54 -6.15
CA PRO A 19 3.75 -2.58 -5.90
C PRO A 19 2.95 -2.60 -7.20
N ARG A 20 1.89 -3.40 -7.21
CA ARG A 20 0.94 -3.45 -8.33
C ARG A 20 0.22 -2.11 -8.46
N LYS A 21 0.07 -1.63 -9.70
CA LYS A 21 -0.78 -0.46 -9.97
C LYS A 21 -2.24 -0.89 -9.93
N ILE A 22 -3.04 -0.24 -9.10
CA ILE A 22 -4.48 -0.49 -9.00
C ILE A 22 -5.28 0.79 -9.24
N ALA A 23 -6.51 0.62 -9.71
CA ALA A 23 -7.50 1.70 -9.68
C ALA A 23 -7.92 1.97 -8.22
N ILE A 24 -8.35 3.19 -7.97
CA ILE A 24 -8.90 3.56 -6.67
C ILE A 24 -10.24 2.83 -6.48
N PRO A 25 -10.44 2.10 -5.37
CA PRO A 25 -11.71 1.43 -5.11
C PRO A 25 -12.86 2.44 -4.98
N ASN A 26 -14.01 2.14 -5.60
CA ASN A 26 -15.19 3.00 -5.55
C ASN A 26 -16.07 2.73 -4.32
N ASP A 27 -16.02 1.51 -3.76
CA ASP A 27 -16.92 1.04 -2.71
C ASP A 27 -16.16 0.82 -1.39
N LEU A 28 -15.73 1.92 -0.77
CA LEU A 28 -15.11 1.89 0.56
C LEU A 28 -16.12 2.21 1.65
N ASN A 29 -15.93 1.61 2.83
CA ASN A 29 -16.72 1.97 4.02
C ASN A 29 -16.53 3.46 4.34
N SER A 30 -17.56 4.08 4.94
CA SER A 30 -17.56 5.52 5.24
C SER A 30 -16.48 5.99 6.21
N ASN A 31 -15.94 5.08 7.03
CA ASN A 31 -14.83 5.36 7.94
C ASN A 31 -13.45 5.27 7.25
N ILE A 32 -13.38 4.83 6.00
CA ILE A 32 -12.13 4.71 5.25
C ILE A 32 -11.94 5.96 4.39
N GLU A 33 -10.77 6.57 4.50
CA GLU A 33 -10.36 7.69 3.68
C GLU A 33 -9.19 7.29 2.78
N ILE A 34 -9.24 7.68 1.51
CA ILE A 34 -8.16 7.45 0.56
C ILE A 34 -7.11 8.55 0.75
N LEU A 35 -5.89 8.16 1.08
CA LEU A 35 -4.76 9.05 1.17
C LEU A 35 -4.08 9.20 -0.19
N ARG A 36 -3.72 10.44 -0.53
CA ARG A 36 -2.88 10.79 -1.66
C ARG A 36 -1.74 11.68 -1.17
N LEU A 37 -0.57 11.09 -1.02
CA LEU A 37 0.60 11.74 -0.46
C LEU A 37 1.54 12.13 -1.60
N ASN A 38 1.62 13.43 -1.89
CA ASN A 38 2.58 13.95 -2.86
C ASN A 38 3.97 13.98 -2.20
N ILE A 39 4.93 13.23 -2.76
CA ILE A 39 6.30 13.17 -2.26
C ILE A 39 7.30 13.95 -3.15
N GLY A 40 6.79 14.70 -4.13
CA GLY A 40 7.60 15.47 -5.09
C GLY A 40 7.92 14.71 -6.37
N ASN A 41 8.56 15.40 -7.33
CA ASN A 41 9.00 14.84 -8.62
C ASN A 41 7.88 14.18 -9.46
N GLY A 42 6.64 14.61 -9.27
CA GLY A 42 5.48 14.00 -9.94
C GLY A 42 5.13 12.60 -9.41
N ILE A 43 5.62 12.23 -8.22
CA ILE A 43 5.34 10.95 -7.58
C ILE A 43 4.32 11.15 -6.45
N GLU A 44 3.28 10.30 -6.48
CA GLU A 44 2.25 10.22 -5.44
C GLU A 44 2.26 8.82 -4.82
N ILE A 45 2.15 8.76 -3.49
CA ILE A 45 1.94 7.52 -2.75
C ILE A 45 0.48 7.47 -2.30
N GLY A 46 -0.22 6.43 -2.72
CA GLY A 46 -1.58 6.13 -2.28
C GLY A 46 -1.59 5.37 -0.95
N GLY A 47 -2.66 5.53 -0.17
CA GLY A 47 -2.88 4.78 1.06
C GLY A 47 -4.34 4.81 1.51
N PHE A 48 -4.61 4.14 2.64
CA PHE A 48 -5.92 4.13 3.27
C PHE A 48 -5.77 4.54 4.73
N PHE A 49 -6.66 5.43 5.19
CA PHE A 49 -6.78 5.80 6.59
C PHE A 49 -8.10 5.28 7.13
N TYR A 50 -8.02 4.36 8.10
CA TYR A 50 -9.17 3.74 8.74
C TYR A 50 -9.49 4.53 10.01
N LYS A 51 -10.49 5.42 9.94
CA LYS A 51 -10.83 6.34 11.04
C LYS A 51 -11.49 5.60 12.19
N ASN A 52 -11.01 5.87 13.41
CA ASN A 52 -11.58 5.46 14.70
C ASN A 52 -11.67 6.68 15.65
N ASP A 53 -11.99 6.49 16.94
CA ASP A 53 -11.99 7.55 17.94
C ASP A 53 -10.64 8.28 17.98
N VAL A 54 -10.68 9.61 17.98
CA VAL A 54 -9.51 10.51 17.98
C VAL A 54 -8.61 10.39 19.21
N LYS A 55 -9.10 9.76 20.28
CA LYS A 55 -8.32 9.48 21.50
C LYS A 55 -7.40 8.26 21.35
N ASN A 56 -7.66 7.41 20.36
CA ASN A 56 -6.85 6.22 20.11
C ASN A 56 -5.54 6.57 19.38
N PRO A 57 -4.45 5.83 19.63
CA PRO A 57 -3.21 6.02 18.88
C PRO A 57 -3.42 5.69 17.40
N THR A 58 -2.68 6.37 16.53
CA THR A 58 -2.65 6.06 15.10
C THR A 58 -1.53 5.06 14.81
N ILE A 59 -1.86 4.00 14.07
CA ILE A 59 -0.90 3.02 13.55
C ILE A 59 -0.56 3.40 12.11
N LEU A 60 0.73 3.57 11.83
CA LEU A 60 1.24 3.71 10.46
C LEU A 60 1.82 2.36 10.00
N LEU A 61 1.20 1.77 8.99
CA LEU A 61 1.59 0.49 8.42
C LEU A 61 2.08 0.67 6.98
N PHE A 62 3.20 0.04 6.65
CA PHE A 62 3.69 -0.11 5.27
C PHE A 62 3.53 -1.58 4.85
N HIS A 63 3.10 -1.79 3.61
CA HIS A 63 3.01 -3.14 3.04
C HIS A 63 4.41 -3.71 2.72
N GLY A 64 4.49 -5.02 2.45
CA GLY A 64 5.72 -5.68 2.02
C GLY A 64 6.05 -5.46 0.54
N ASN A 65 7.16 -6.03 0.07
CA ASN A 65 7.59 -5.92 -1.33
C ASN A 65 6.54 -6.56 -2.27
N GLY A 66 6.22 -5.88 -3.38
CA GLY A 66 5.24 -6.35 -4.37
C GLY A 66 3.76 -6.25 -3.95
N GLU A 67 3.49 -6.05 -2.66
CA GLU A 67 2.15 -5.87 -2.11
C GLU A 67 1.65 -4.42 -2.27
N ILE A 68 0.38 -4.19 -1.95
CA ILE A 68 -0.26 -2.88 -1.92
C ILE A 68 -1.01 -2.67 -0.61
N ALA A 69 -1.27 -1.42 -0.23
CA ALA A 69 -2.03 -1.09 0.99
C ALA A 69 -3.40 -1.78 1.05
N LEU A 70 -4.06 -1.99 -0.11
CA LEU A 70 -5.35 -2.66 -0.20
C LEU A 70 -5.30 -4.13 0.23
N ASP A 71 -4.16 -4.81 0.06
CA ASP A 71 -3.99 -6.22 0.46
C ASP A 71 -4.14 -6.40 1.98
N TYR A 72 -3.97 -5.33 2.76
CA TYR A 72 -4.07 -5.31 4.22
C TYR A 72 -5.45 -4.88 4.75
N GLN A 73 -6.42 -4.59 3.87
CA GLN A 73 -7.75 -4.16 4.32
C GLN A 73 -8.43 -5.22 5.21
N TYR A 74 -8.16 -6.51 5.01
CA TYR A 74 -8.78 -7.60 5.76
C TYR A 74 -8.39 -7.62 7.25
N ILE A 75 -7.24 -7.05 7.62
CA ILE A 75 -6.82 -6.98 9.04
C ILE A 75 -7.37 -5.74 9.75
N ALA A 76 -7.88 -4.75 9.02
CA ALA A 76 -8.37 -3.51 9.60
C ALA A 76 -9.40 -3.74 10.73
N PRO A 77 -10.42 -4.63 10.59
CA PRO A 77 -11.42 -4.87 11.64
C PRO A 77 -10.86 -5.28 13.00
N ILE A 78 -9.68 -5.92 13.03
CA ILE A 78 -9.01 -6.39 14.27
C ILE A 78 -8.67 -5.21 15.20
N PHE A 79 -8.56 -3.99 14.67
CA PHE A 79 -8.23 -2.77 15.42
C PHE A 79 -9.47 -1.92 15.80
N PHE A 80 -10.67 -2.42 15.53
CA PHE A 80 -11.95 -1.76 15.82
C PHE A 80 -12.80 -2.49 16.87
N GLU A 81 -12.32 -3.61 17.39
CA GLU A 81 -12.87 -4.29 18.58
C GLU A 81 -12.36 -3.63 19.87
#